data_AF-A0A7X9ISS7-F1
#
_entry.id   AF-A0A7X9ISS7-F1
#
_cell.length_a   1.000
_cell.length_b   1.000
_cell.length_c   1.000
_cell.angle_alpha   90.00
_cell.angle_beta   90.00
_cell.angle_gamma   90.00
#
_symmetry.space_group_name_H-M   'P 1'
#
loop_
_entity.id
_entity.type
_entity.pdbx_description
1 polymer ?
#
loop_
_entity_poly.entity_id
_entity_poly.type
_entity_poly.pdbx_seq_one_letter_code
_entity_poly.pdbx_strand_id
1 'polypeptide(L)'
;MRWLRHWPFALGALLPALAVVELIGNVWTASLVPDRPAFAAAARVVAAEHQPGDLVIVHPEWLGEGRVAMGPWIPLEDETRADVLDYPRIWVLTLAGRRHPDTAGLPVEAEWDFDGLRLTRFRNTRYAPALWRAYEHVADARVTVRTAEGEKPCRWDEREGKHQCGPPVAEPWVWVGPFVTTDMAQQAHFCLWSHPTQRGPVVTTFEGVPAGRTLSVYTAMTYVAARDMDKPPVHIDVEIDGRLVGGADQPDGAPWQRWSFPVPEGPPVRTVRFLVSASFQGMRHFCFDAAMRGAP
;
A
#
# COMPACT_ATOMS: atom_id res chain seq x y z
N MET A 1 22.26 37.45 42.59
CA MET A 1 21.05 37.27 41.74
C MET A 1 20.80 38.49 40.81
N ARG A 2 21.78 38.94 40.02
CA ARG A 2 21.60 40.07 39.05
C ARG A 2 21.45 39.63 37.59
N TRP A 3 21.66 38.35 37.28
CA TRP A 3 21.59 37.80 35.92
C TRP A 3 20.17 37.49 35.41
N LEU A 4 19.18 37.41 36.31
CA LEU A 4 17.77 37.13 35.93
C LEU A 4 17.01 38.35 35.38
N ARG A 5 17.59 39.56 35.39
CA ARG A 5 16.89 40.81 35.04
C ARG A 5 16.92 41.16 33.54
N HIS A 6 17.80 40.52 32.76
CA HIS A 6 17.90 40.73 31.30
C HIS A 6 17.27 39.60 30.47
N TRP A 7 16.88 38.51 31.13
CA TRP A 7 16.23 37.36 30.49
C TRP A 7 14.95 37.69 29.71
N PRO A 8 14.03 38.55 30.19
CA PRO A 8 12.79 38.84 29.44
C PRO A 8 13.06 39.64 28.15
N PHE A 9 14.12 40.45 28.09
CA PHE A 9 14.48 41.18 26.87
C PHE A 9 15.18 40.28 25.84
N ALA A 10 16.04 39.36 26.29
CA ALA A 10 16.68 38.37 25.41
C ALA A 10 15.65 37.38 24.83
N LEU A 11 14.69 36.91 25.62
CA LEU A 11 13.55 36.10 25.15
C LEU A 11 12.61 36.91 24.22
N GLY A 12 12.41 38.19 24.52
CA GLY A 12 11.57 39.09 23.70
C GLY A 12 12.14 39.37 22.30
N ALA A 13 13.46 39.34 22.11
CA ALA A 13 14.10 39.48 20.81
C ALA A 13 14.26 38.14 20.06
N LEU A 14 14.38 37.03 20.78
CA LEU A 14 14.54 35.70 20.19
C LEU A 14 13.30 35.26 19.40
N LEU A 15 12.10 35.49 19.92
CA LEU A 15 10.85 35.07 19.26
C LEU A 15 10.63 35.76 17.91
N PRO A 16 10.75 37.11 17.77
CA PRO A 16 10.68 37.77 16.48
C PRO A 16 11.77 37.32 15.51
N ALA A 17 13.00 37.09 15.99
CA ALA A 17 14.09 36.59 15.14
C ALA A 17 13.77 35.19 14.59
N LEU A 18 13.27 34.29 15.44
CA LEU A 18 12.82 32.97 15.01
C LEU A 18 11.67 33.06 14.00
N ALA A 19 10.69 33.94 14.23
CA ALA A 19 9.59 34.16 13.29
C ALA A 19 10.07 34.67 11.93
N VAL A 20 11.09 35.54 11.89
CA VAL A 20 11.69 36.01 10.63
C VAL A 20 12.43 34.87 9.92
N VAL A 21 13.18 34.04 10.66
CA VAL A 21 13.86 32.87 10.09
C VAL A 21 12.85 31.88 9.50
N GLU A 22 11.78 31.58 10.22
CA GLU A 22 10.68 30.73 9.74
C GLU A 22 9.99 31.32 8.50
N LEU A 23 9.72 32.63 8.49
CA LEU A 23 9.12 33.30 7.34
C LEU A 23 10.03 33.24 6.10
N ILE A 24 11.33 33.52 6.26
CA ILE A 24 12.32 33.42 5.18
C ILE A 24 12.40 31.97 4.69
N GLY A 25 12.46 31.00 5.60
CA GLY A 25 12.45 29.58 5.27
C GLY A 25 11.20 29.18 4.49
N ASN A 26 10.02 29.66 4.89
CA ASN A 26 8.76 29.40 4.22
C ASN A 26 8.71 30.03 2.82
N VAL A 27 9.12 31.29 2.68
CA VAL A 27 9.18 31.98 1.37
C VAL A 27 10.18 31.30 0.44
N TRP A 28 11.35 30.94 0.95
CA TRP A 28 12.36 30.21 0.17
C TRP A 28 11.85 28.85 -0.27
N THR A 29 11.23 28.07 0.63
CA THR A 29 10.67 26.76 0.30
C THR A 29 9.52 26.88 -0.70
N ALA A 30 8.65 27.86 -0.56
CA ALA A 30 7.58 28.14 -1.52
C ALA A 30 8.14 28.51 -2.90
N SER A 31 9.25 29.25 -2.95
CA SER A 31 9.91 29.60 -4.22
C SER A 31 10.58 28.41 -4.94
N LEU A 32 10.79 27.29 -4.24
CA LEU A 32 11.32 26.05 -4.84
C LEU A 32 10.23 25.22 -5.53
N VAL A 33 8.94 25.55 -5.33
CA VAL A 33 7.83 24.86 -5.99
C VAL A 33 7.52 25.60 -7.29
N PRO A 34 7.61 24.92 -8.45
CA PRO A 34 7.33 25.55 -9.74
C PRO A 34 5.88 26.03 -9.84
N ASP A 35 5.64 26.95 -10.77
CA ASP A 35 4.33 27.56 -10.92
C ASP A 35 3.33 26.61 -11.61
N ARG A 36 2.04 26.99 -11.57
CA ARG A 36 0.96 26.21 -12.21
C ARG A 36 1.17 25.95 -13.70
N PRO A 37 1.67 26.92 -14.51
CA PRO A 37 2.06 26.67 -15.89
C PRO A 37 3.02 25.49 -16.08
N ALA A 38 4.03 25.31 -15.22
CA ALA A 38 4.96 24.18 -15.30
C ALA A 38 4.23 22.83 -15.12
N PHE A 39 3.36 22.72 -14.11
CA PHE A 39 2.54 21.53 -13.90
C PHE A 39 1.59 21.25 -15.08
N ALA A 40 0.94 22.29 -15.61
CA ALA A 40 0.07 22.16 -16.78
C ALA A 40 0.84 21.73 -18.03
N ALA A 41 2.10 22.18 -18.20
CA ALA A 41 2.96 21.76 -19.30
C ALA A 41 3.32 20.27 -19.20
N ALA A 42 3.68 19.79 -18.01
CA ALA A 42 3.92 18.37 -17.76
C ALA A 42 2.66 17.52 -18.03
N ALA A 43 1.50 17.97 -17.54
CA ALA A 43 0.23 17.28 -17.76
C ALA A 43 -0.14 17.17 -19.25
N ARG A 44 0.19 18.17 -20.08
CA ARG A 44 -0.01 18.09 -21.54
C ARG A 44 0.84 16.99 -22.20
N VAL A 45 2.05 16.74 -21.70
CA VAL A 45 2.88 15.64 -22.20
C VAL A 45 2.26 14.29 -21.86
N VAL A 46 1.85 14.10 -20.60
CA VAL A 46 1.14 12.88 -20.19
C VAL A 46 -0.14 12.70 -21.01
N ALA A 47 -0.95 13.76 -21.18
CA ALA A 47 -2.16 13.72 -21.99
C ALA A 47 -1.92 13.25 -23.44
N ALA A 48 -0.79 13.61 -24.04
CA ALA A 48 -0.47 13.29 -25.42
C ALA A 48 0.10 11.88 -25.61
N GLU A 49 0.77 11.32 -24.60
CA GLU A 49 1.57 10.10 -24.75
C GLU A 49 1.14 8.93 -23.84
N HIS A 50 0.28 9.20 -22.85
CA HIS A 50 -0.25 8.20 -21.94
C HIS A 50 -1.03 7.12 -22.70
N GLN A 51 -0.83 5.87 -22.33
CA GLN A 51 -1.58 4.72 -22.86
C GLN A 51 -2.34 4.01 -21.75
N PRO A 52 -3.43 3.30 -22.07
CA PRO A 52 -4.10 2.44 -21.10
C PRO A 52 -3.11 1.47 -20.44
N GLY A 53 -3.11 1.44 -19.10
CA GLY A 53 -2.21 0.61 -18.29
C GLY A 53 -0.89 1.28 -17.89
N ASP A 54 -0.62 2.52 -18.31
CA ASP A 54 0.49 3.30 -17.74
C ASP A 54 0.20 3.66 -16.29
N LEU A 55 1.24 3.67 -15.45
CA LEU A 55 1.17 4.24 -14.10
C LEU A 55 1.65 5.68 -14.11
N VAL A 56 0.94 6.59 -13.43
CA VAL A 56 1.41 7.96 -13.19
C VAL A 56 1.62 8.18 -11.69
N ILE A 57 2.84 8.59 -11.32
CA ILE A 57 3.24 8.88 -9.94
C ILE A 57 3.65 10.35 -9.83
N VAL A 58 3.19 11.01 -8.77
CA VAL A 58 3.69 12.33 -8.37
C VAL A 58 4.54 12.16 -7.12
N HIS A 59 5.79 12.61 -7.18
CA HIS A 59 6.75 12.48 -6.08
C HIS A 59 7.47 13.80 -5.79
N PRO A 60 7.54 14.26 -4.53
CA PRO A 60 6.99 13.61 -3.33
C PRO A 60 5.46 13.70 -3.28
N GLU A 61 4.86 12.84 -2.46
CA GLU A 61 3.42 12.62 -2.35
C GLU A 61 2.66 13.88 -1.88
N TRP A 62 3.35 14.77 -1.15
CA TRP A 62 2.80 16.04 -0.69
C TRP A 62 2.71 17.12 -1.79
N LEU A 63 3.18 16.86 -3.01
CA LEU A 63 3.16 17.81 -4.12
C LEU A 63 1.73 17.98 -4.69
N GLY A 64 0.88 18.69 -3.95
CA GLY A 64 -0.56 18.81 -4.20
C GLY A 64 -0.92 19.34 -5.59
N GLU A 65 -0.25 20.39 -6.07
CA GLU A 65 -0.50 20.93 -7.44
C GLU A 65 -0.16 19.90 -8.53
N GLY A 66 0.86 19.05 -8.31
CA GLY A 66 1.17 17.94 -9.20
C GLY A 66 0.08 16.89 -9.23
N ARG A 67 -0.47 16.52 -8.06
CA ARG A 67 -1.60 15.58 -7.97
C ARG A 67 -2.87 16.14 -8.60
N VAL A 68 -3.13 17.43 -8.46
CA VAL A 68 -4.26 18.09 -9.14
C VAL A 68 -4.06 18.07 -10.66
N ALA A 69 -2.88 18.42 -11.15
CA ALA A 69 -2.59 18.47 -12.58
C ALA A 69 -2.59 17.08 -13.24
N MET A 70 -2.08 16.07 -12.54
CA MET A 70 -1.99 14.69 -13.05
C MET A 70 -3.22 13.83 -12.73
N GLY A 71 -4.13 14.31 -11.88
CA GLY A 71 -5.29 13.57 -11.38
C GLY A 71 -6.12 12.82 -12.43
N PRO A 72 -6.34 13.35 -13.67
CA PRO A 72 -7.04 12.60 -14.72
C PRO A 72 -6.40 11.26 -15.10
N TRP A 73 -5.11 11.04 -14.81
CA TRP A 73 -4.37 9.81 -15.09
C TRP A 73 -3.95 9.06 -13.83
N ILE A 74 -4.46 9.44 -12.67
CA ILE A 74 -4.19 8.75 -11.41
C ILE A 74 -5.53 8.30 -10.81
N PRO A 75 -6.11 7.20 -11.34
CA PRO A 75 -7.33 6.63 -10.75
C PRO A 75 -7.05 6.14 -9.32
N LEU A 76 -8.12 5.95 -8.55
CA LEU A 76 -8.00 5.60 -7.13
C LEU A 76 -7.24 4.28 -6.94
N GLU A 77 -7.46 3.32 -7.84
CA GLU A 77 -6.83 2.01 -7.88
C GLU A 77 -5.29 2.11 -8.02
N ASP A 78 -4.81 3.09 -8.78
CA ASP A 78 -3.37 3.31 -8.99
C ASP A 78 -2.73 3.98 -7.77
N GLU A 79 -3.42 4.92 -7.11
CA GLU A 79 -2.97 5.51 -5.84
C GLU A 79 -2.86 4.46 -4.73
N THR A 80 -3.74 3.45 -4.77
CA THR A 80 -3.87 2.42 -3.74
C THR A 80 -3.24 1.09 -4.15
N ARG A 81 -2.40 1.10 -5.20
CA ARG A 81 -1.72 -0.08 -5.71
C ARG A 81 -0.84 -0.75 -4.64
N ALA A 82 -0.67 -2.06 -4.78
CA ALA A 82 0.26 -2.83 -3.94
C ALA A 82 1.73 -2.66 -4.39
N ASP A 83 1.98 -2.59 -5.70
CA ASP A 83 3.28 -2.26 -6.29
C ASP A 83 3.13 -1.82 -7.75
N VAL A 84 4.25 -1.72 -8.47
CA VAL A 84 4.30 -1.28 -9.87
C VAL A 84 4.31 -2.41 -10.90
N LEU A 85 4.18 -3.68 -10.51
CA LEU A 85 4.37 -4.78 -11.46
C LEU A 85 3.27 -4.91 -12.51
N ASP A 86 2.10 -4.34 -12.27
CA ASP A 86 0.96 -4.39 -13.19
C ASP A 86 1.02 -3.34 -14.30
N TYR A 87 2.08 -2.53 -14.32
CA TYR A 87 2.20 -1.40 -15.23
C TYR A 87 3.43 -1.57 -16.11
N PRO A 88 3.27 -1.71 -17.45
CA PRO A 88 4.40 -1.88 -18.36
C PRO A 88 5.25 -0.61 -18.48
N ARG A 89 4.66 0.56 -18.22
CA ARG A 89 5.34 1.87 -18.25
C ARG A 89 4.94 2.69 -17.03
N ILE A 90 5.90 3.45 -16.52
CA ILE A 90 5.73 4.28 -15.33
C ILE A 90 6.16 5.71 -15.66
N TRP A 91 5.26 6.65 -15.46
CA TRP A 91 5.52 8.08 -15.49
C TRP A 91 5.73 8.56 -14.06
N VAL A 92 6.78 9.33 -13.83
CA VAL A 92 7.01 9.96 -12.53
C VAL A 92 7.26 11.45 -12.73
N LEU A 93 6.41 12.27 -12.14
CA LEU A 93 6.65 13.70 -11.97
C LEU A 93 7.41 13.91 -10.65
N THR A 94 8.65 14.38 -10.72
CA THR A 94 9.49 14.64 -9.55
C THR A 94 9.81 16.12 -9.38
N LEU A 95 9.92 16.55 -8.11
CA LEU A 95 10.40 17.89 -7.75
C LEU A 95 11.88 17.84 -7.34
N ALA A 96 12.67 18.79 -7.82
CA ALA A 96 14.05 19.03 -7.37
C ALA A 96 14.96 17.79 -7.46
N GLY A 97 14.82 17.01 -8.55
CA GLY A 97 15.68 15.86 -8.84
C GLY A 97 15.50 14.66 -7.90
N ARG A 98 14.45 14.65 -7.07
CA ARG A 98 14.08 13.47 -6.26
C ARG A 98 13.78 12.28 -7.16
N ARG A 99 13.91 11.07 -6.60
CA ARG A 99 13.64 9.81 -7.30
C ARG A 99 12.65 8.98 -6.50
N HIS A 100 11.70 8.37 -7.20
CA HIS A 100 10.76 7.44 -6.58
C HIS A 100 11.39 6.05 -6.44
N PRO A 101 11.33 5.39 -5.26
CA PRO A 101 11.98 4.10 -5.04
C PRO A 101 11.52 3.02 -6.03
N ASP A 102 10.26 3.03 -6.44
CA ASP A 102 9.74 2.08 -7.43
C ASP A 102 10.41 2.17 -8.80
N THR A 103 11.11 3.26 -9.12
CA THR A 103 11.81 3.42 -10.41
C THR A 103 13.29 3.05 -10.36
N ALA A 104 13.78 2.62 -9.20
CA ALA A 104 15.19 2.25 -9.02
C ALA A 104 15.60 1.14 -10.01
N GLY A 105 16.63 1.42 -10.81
CA GLY A 105 17.18 0.48 -11.79
C GLY A 105 16.36 0.32 -13.07
N LEU A 106 15.22 1.02 -13.21
CA LEU A 106 14.45 0.99 -14.45
C LEU A 106 15.09 1.86 -15.54
N PRO A 107 15.10 1.41 -16.80
CA PRO A 107 15.56 2.21 -17.91
C PRO A 107 14.61 3.39 -18.18
N VAL A 108 15.19 4.59 -18.31
CA VAL A 108 14.51 5.80 -18.76
C VAL A 108 14.28 5.70 -20.27
N GLU A 109 13.03 5.86 -20.69
CA GLU A 109 12.67 5.95 -22.12
C GLU A 109 12.60 7.40 -22.60
N ALA A 110 12.17 8.31 -21.73
CA ALA A 110 12.08 9.74 -22.03
C ALA A 110 12.10 10.56 -20.74
N GLU A 111 12.58 11.80 -20.83
CA GLU A 111 12.63 12.76 -19.72
C GLU A 111 12.34 14.17 -20.25
N TRP A 112 11.56 14.93 -19.49
CA TRP A 112 11.21 16.32 -19.74
C TRP A 112 11.45 17.15 -18.48
N ASP A 113 11.93 18.38 -18.65
CA ASP A 113 12.15 19.33 -17.57
C ASP A 113 11.24 20.55 -17.74
N PHE A 114 10.61 20.95 -16.63
CA PHE A 114 9.68 22.07 -16.53
C PHE A 114 10.05 22.91 -15.32
N ASP A 115 11.20 23.59 -15.41
CA ASP A 115 11.65 24.60 -14.44
C ASP A 115 11.79 24.03 -13.02
N GLY A 116 12.46 22.88 -12.91
CA GLY A 116 12.69 22.17 -11.64
C GLY A 116 11.67 21.07 -11.31
N LEU A 117 10.59 20.97 -12.10
CA LEU A 117 9.80 19.75 -12.22
C LEU A 117 10.41 18.86 -13.31
N ARG A 118 10.48 17.57 -13.04
CA ARG A 118 10.97 16.58 -14.00
C ARG A 118 9.90 15.54 -14.22
N LEU A 119 9.47 15.36 -15.46
CA LEU A 119 8.63 14.23 -15.84
C LEU A 119 9.54 13.19 -16.49
N THR A 120 9.56 11.97 -15.96
CA THR A 120 10.35 10.88 -16.52
C THR A 120 9.44 9.70 -16.84
N ARG A 121 9.54 9.15 -18.05
CA ARG A 121 8.91 7.88 -18.42
C ARG A 121 9.93 6.76 -18.36
N PHE A 122 9.59 5.70 -17.65
CA PHE A 122 10.37 4.50 -17.49
C PHE A 122 9.68 3.32 -18.17
N ARG A 123 10.49 2.40 -18.72
CA ARG A 123 10.01 1.05 -19.06
C ARG A 123 10.13 0.17 -17.84
N ASN A 124 9.04 -0.50 -17.47
CA ASN A 124 9.07 -1.44 -16.37
C ASN A 124 9.57 -2.81 -16.84
N THR A 125 10.89 -3.04 -16.72
CA THR A 125 11.50 -4.33 -17.03
C THR A 125 11.11 -5.45 -16.06
N ARG A 126 10.34 -5.12 -15.01
CA ARG A 126 9.80 -6.07 -14.04
C ARG A 126 8.30 -6.31 -14.24
N TYR A 127 7.71 -5.81 -15.33
CA TYR A 127 6.29 -5.98 -15.63
C TYR A 127 5.88 -7.46 -15.55
N ALA A 128 4.92 -7.76 -14.70
CA ALA A 128 4.43 -9.11 -14.44
C ALA A 128 2.97 -9.00 -13.98
N PRO A 129 2.03 -8.72 -14.89
CA PRO A 129 0.65 -8.39 -14.54
C PRO A 129 -0.01 -9.54 -13.76
N ALA A 130 -0.90 -9.17 -12.85
CA ALA A 130 -1.69 -10.12 -12.08
C ALA A 130 -2.66 -10.86 -13.01
N LEU A 131 -2.65 -12.19 -12.92
CA LEU A 131 -3.65 -13.06 -13.53
C LEU A 131 -4.92 -13.14 -12.66
N TRP A 132 -4.78 -12.82 -11.37
CA TRP A 132 -5.82 -12.91 -10.35
C TRP A 132 -5.40 -12.12 -9.11
N ARG A 133 -6.36 -11.49 -8.41
CA ARG A 133 -6.14 -10.74 -7.16
C ARG A 133 -7.16 -11.11 -6.09
N ALA A 134 -6.70 -11.35 -4.86
CA ALA A 134 -7.55 -11.85 -3.78
C ALA A 134 -8.73 -10.93 -3.43
N TYR A 135 -8.50 -9.62 -3.35
CA TYR A 135 -9.54 -8.68 -2.92
C TYR A 135 -10.68 -8.52 -3.95
N GLU A 136 -10.39 -8.75 -5.24
CA GLU A 136 -11.39 -8.70 -6.33
C GLU A 136 -12.34 -9.90 -6.27
N HIS A 137 -11.89 -11.02 -5.68
CA HIS A 137 -12.60 -12.29 -5.65
C HIS A 137 -13.14 -12.67 -4.25
N VAL A 138 -13.12 -11.74 -3.29
CA VAL A 138 -13.50 -12.04 -1.90
C VAL A 138 -14.97 -12.46 -1.76
N ALA A 139 -15.86 -11.94 -2.61
CA ALA A 139 -17.28 -12.32 -2.58
C ALA A 139 -17.48 -13.82 -2.84
N ASP A 140 -16.65 -14.40 -3.70
CA ASP A 140 -16.67 -15.82 -4.07
C ASP A 140 -15.83 -16.69 -3.11
N ALA A 141 -15.07 -16.06 -2.21
CA ALA A 141 -14.21 -16.77 -1.28
C ALA A 141 -15.02 -17.51 -0.20
N ARG A 142 -14.50 -18.65 0.23
CA ARG A 142 -14.97 -19.34 1.44
C ARG A 142 -14.11 -18.89 2.62
N VAL A 143 -14.70 -18.13 3.54
CA VAL A 143 -14.02 -17.69 4.76
C VAL A 143 -14.46 -18.53 5.95
N THR A 144 -13.51 -19.03 6.72
CA THR A 144 -13.75 -19.80 7.95
C THR A 144 -12.83 -19.32 9.08
N VAL A 145 -13.17 -19.65 10.32
CA VAL A 145 -12.25 -19.58 11.47
C VAL A 145 -11.95 -21.01 11.89
N ARG A 146 -10.68 -21.39 11.90
CA ARG A 146 -10.24 -22.72 12.34
C ARG A 146 -10.15 -22.74 13.86
N THR A 147 -11.16 -23.30 14.52
CA THR A 147 -11.20 -23.44 15.99
C THR A 147 -10.79 -24.84 16.41
N ALA A 148 -10.69 -25.07 17.73
CA ALA A 148 -10.45 -26.42 18.28
C ALA A 148 -11.56 -27.44 17.90
N GLU A 149 -12.76 -26.96 17.54
CA GLU A 149 -13.89 -27.79 17.13
C GLU A 149 -13.98 -27.98 15.60
N GLY A 150 -13.01 -27.45 14.84
CA GLY A 150 -12.98 -27.47 13.38
C GLY A 150 -13.17 -26.08 12.74
N GLU A 151 -13.31 -26.06 11.42
CA GLU A 151 -13.50 -24.83 10.66
C GLU A 151 -14.97 -24.37 10.72
N LYS A 152 -15.20 -23.19 11.30
CA LYS A 152 -16.53 -22.58 11.40
C LYS A 152 -16.69 -21.50 10.32
N PRO A 153 -17.75 -21.51 9.51
CA PRO A 153 -17.88 -20.59 8.38
C PRO A 153 -18.21 -19.16 8.83
N CYS A 154 -17.63 -18.18 8.14
CA CYS A 154 -18.08 -16.79 8.18
C CYS A 154 -19.12 -16.58 7.08
N ARG A 155 -20.12 -15.71 7.34
CA ARG A 155 -21.23 -15.48 6.40
C ARG A 155 -20.93 -14.26 5.53
N TRP A 156 -21.02 -14.41 4.21
CA TRP A 156 -21.02 -13.27 3.29
C TRP A 156 -22.24 -12.38 3.51
N ASP A 157 -22.00 -11.08 3.68
CA ASP A 157 -23.01 -10.03 3.72
C ASP A 157 -22.89 -9.18 2.44
N GLU A 158 -23.81 -9.40 1.50
CA GLU A 158 -23.84 -8.67 0.22
C GLU A 158 -24.04 -7.16 0.40
N ARG A 159 -24.72 -6.73 1.46
CA ARG A 159 -24.97 -5.30 1.70
C ARG A 159 -23.70 -4.60 2.16
N GLU A 160 -22.89 -5.28 2.96
CA GLU A 160 -21.66 -4.73 3.51
C GLU A 160 -20.40 -5.11 2.71
N GLY A 161 -20.50 -6.03 1.75
CA GLY A 161 -19.40 -6.48 0.91
C GLY A 161 -18.30 -7.20 1.68
N LYS A 162 -18.65 -7.96 2.72
CA LYS A 162 -17.69 -8.67 3.58
C LYS A 162 -18.24 -9.95 4.19
N HIS A 163 -17.34 -10.85 4.55
CA HIS A 163 -17.61 -12.03 5.36
C HIS A 163 -17.61 -11.67 6.85
N GLN A 164 -18.74 -11.87 7.51
CA GLN A 164 -18.93 -11.64 8.95
C GLN A 164 -18.56 -12.91 9.72
N CYS A 165 -17.55 -12.81 10.59
CA CYS A 165 -17.07 -13.90 11.43
C CYS A 165 -17.47 -13.76 12.90
N GLY A 166 -18.41 -12.85 13.22
CA GLY A 166 -18.86 -12.59 14.59
C GLY A 166 -19.49 -13.80 15.31
N PRO A 167 -20.06 -13.59 16.51
CA PRO A 167 -20.59 -14.68 17.31
C PRO A 167 -21.60 -15.55 16.54
N PRO A 168 -21.57 -16.88 16.73
CA PRO A 168 -20.77 -17.62 17.72
C PRO A 168 -19.35 -17.99 17.25
N VAL A 169 -18.90 -17.55 16.06
CA VAL A 169 -17.65 -17.99 15.43
C VAL A 169 -16.43 -17.30 16.05
N ALA A 170 -16.43 -15.97 16.07
CA ALA A 170 -15.41 -15.11 16.67
C ALA A 170 -16.04 -13.86 17.30
N GLU A 171 -15.23 -12.83 17.57
CA GLU A 171 -15.67 -11.58 18.17
C GLU A 171 -16.51 -10.74 17.19
N PRO A 172 -17.46 -9.90 17.66
CA PRO A 172 -18.41 -9.17 16.80
C PRO A 172 -17.80 -8.26 15.73
N TRP A 173 -16.53 -7.88 15.91
CA TRP A 173 -15.79 -7.01 14.99
C TRP A 173 -14.91 -7.78 14.01
N VAL A 174 -14.88 -9.12 14.05
CA VAL A 174 -14.08 -9.94 13.12
C VAL A 174 -14.83 -10.09 11.80
N TRP A 175 -14.20 -9.66 10.72
CA TRP A 175 -14.70 -9.78 9.36
C TRP A 175 -13.54 -9.84 8.36
N VAL A 176 -13.84 -10.31 7.16
CA VAL A 176 -12.92 -10.36 6.01
C VAL A 176 -13.57 -9.69 4.79
N GLY A 177 -12.89 -8.73 4.17
CA GLY A 177 -13.47 -7.97 3.05
C GLY A 177 -12.51 -6.93 2.47
N PRO A 178 -12.85 -6.29 1.33
CA PRO A 178 -12.02 -5.25 0.74
C PRO A 178 -11.88 -4.05 1.68
N PHE A 179 -10.70 -3.46 1.74
CA PHE A 179 -10.42 -2.28 2.56
C PHE A 179 -9.28 -1.47 1.96
N VAL A 180 -9.20 -0.19 2.33
CA VAL A 180 -8.03 0.66 2.06
C VAL A 180 -7.32 0.91 3.37
N THR A 181 -6.11 0.37 3.53
CA THR A 181 -5.26 0.68 4.69
C THR A 181 -4.32 1.82 4.38
N THR A 182 -3.84 2.50 5.42
CA THR A 182 -2.66 3.38 5.33
C THR A 182 -1.51 2.74 6.10
N ASP A 183 -0.38 2.53 5.43
CA ASP A 183 0.80 1.92 6.03
C ASP A 183 1.58 2.89 6.93
N MET A 184 2.78 2.49 7.38
CA MET A 184 3.64 3.31 8.23
C MET A 184 4.23 4.55 7.51
N ALA A 185 4.26 4.54 6.17
CA ALA A 185 4.61 5.70 5.35
C ALA A 185 3.38 6.57 5.01
N GLN A 186 2.20 6.25 5.56
CA GLN A 186 0.92 6.88 5.25
C GLN A 186 0.52 6.75 3.77
N GLN A 187 1.04 5.73 3.09
CA GLN A 187 0.60 5.38 1.74
C GLN A 187 -0.64 4.51 1.82
N ALA A 188 -1.62 4.80 0.97
CA ALA A 188 -2.87 4.05 0.92
C ALA A 188 -2.65 2.76 0.10
N HIS A 189 -3.24 1.65 0.52
CA HIS A 189 -3.20 0.38 -0.21
C HIS A 189 -4.56 -0.32 -0.17
N PHE A 190 -5.07 -0.74 -1.33
CA PHE A 190 -6.17 -1.69 -1.39
C PHE A 190 -5.67 -3.05 -0.94
N CYS A 191 -6.44 -3.65 -0.03
CA CYS A 191 -6.12 -4.95 0.52
C CYS A 191 -7.38 -5.69 0.95
N LEU A 192 -7.20 -6.97 1.23
CA LEU A 192 -8.15 -7.78 1.95
C LEU A 192 -7.90 -7.61 3.45
N TRP A 193 -8.84 -6.96 4.12
CA TRP A 193 -8.85 -6.91 5.57
C TRP A 193 -9.11 -8.30 6.13
N SER A 194 -8.33 -8.72 7.13
CA SER A 194 -8.49 -10.02 7.75
C SER A 194 -8.06 -9.96 9.20
N HIS A 195 -9.03 -9.71 10.10
CA HIS A 195 -8.76 -9.68 11.53
C HIS A 195 -8.24 -11.04 12.02
N PRO A 196 -7.05 -11.12 12.65
CA PRO A 196 -6.68 -12.33 13.38
C PRO A 196 -7.62 -12.50 14.58
N THR A 197 -7.82 -13.76 15.01
CA THR A 197 -8.63 -14.09 16.20
C THR A 197 -7.80 -14.87 17.21
N GLN A 198 -8.21 -14.87 18.48
CA GLN A 198 -7.65 -15.73 19.53
C GLN A 198 -8.21 -17.15 19.50
N ARG A 199 -9.26 -17.42 18.71
CA ARG A 199 -9.87 -18.74 18.59
C ARG A 199 -9.15 -19.65 17.60
N GLY A 200 -8.28 -19.06 16.78
CA GLY A 200 -7.47 -19.72 15.76
C GLY A 200 -7.39 -18.87 14.48
N PRO A 201 -6.73 -19.39 13.42
CA PRO A 201 -6.53 -18.62 12.21
C PRO A 201 -7.85 -18.36 11.46
N VAL A 202 -7.96 -17.16 10.90
CA VAL A 202 -8.96 -16.87 9.88
C VAL A 202 -8.45 -17.39 8.56
N VAL A 203 -9.20 -18.29 7.93
CA VAL A 203 -8.83 -18.96 6.69
C VAL A 203 -9.68 -18.41 5.57
N THR A 204 -9.05 -17.74 4.61
CA THR A 204 -9.70 -17.30 3.37
C THR A 204 -9.31 -18.25 2.25
N THR A 205 -10.27 -19.00 1.73
CA THR A 205 -10.06 -20.00 0.66
C THR A 205 -10.65 -19.48 -0.65
N PHE A 206 -9.82 -19.46 -1.69
CA PHE A 206 -10.21 -19.16 -3.05
C PHE A 206 -10.07 -20.42 -3.90
N GLU A 207 -11.17 -20.82 -4.52
CA GLU A 207 -11.19 -21.89 -5.53
C GLU A 207 -11.12 -21.23 -6.92
N GLY A 208 -10.69 -21.98 -7.94
CA GLY A 208 -10.73 -21.43 -9.30
C GLY A 208 -9.59 -20.47 -9.65
N VAL A 209 -8.54 -20.36 -8.81
CA VAL A 209 -7.45 -19.40 -9.05
C VAL A 209 -6.60 -19.86 -10.24
N PRO A 210 -6.44 -19.07 -11.31
CA PRO A 210 -5.58 -19.45 -12.44
C PRO A 210 -4.16 -19.68 -11.95
N ALA A 211 -3.46 -20.70 -12.46
CA ALA A 211 -2.09 -20.97 -12.08
C ALA A 211 -1.12 -19.96 -12.71
N GLY A 212 -0.28 -19.35 -11.88
CA GLY A 212 0.84 -18.51 -12.30
C GLY A 212 2.19 -19.17 -12.00
N ARG A 213 3.27 -18.39 -12.07
CA ARG A 213 4.61 -18.80 -11.63
C ARG A 213 4.89 -18.42 -10.19
N THR A 214 4.36 -17.28 -9.76
CA THR A 214 4.55 -16.75 -8.41
C THR A 214 3.23 -16.25 -7.84
N LEU A 215 3.08 -16.42 -6.54
CA LEU A 215 2.04 -15.77 -5.75
C LEU A 215 2.74 -14.66 -4.94
N SER A 216 2.50 -13.41 -5.34
CA SER A 216 2.96 -12.26 -4.56
C SER A 216 1.95 -11.98 -3.45
N VAL A 217 2.42 -11.87 -2.21
CA VAL A 217 1.60 -11.53 -1.05
C VAL A 217 2.18 -10.27 -0.43
N TYR A 218 1.33 -9.31 -0.14
CA TYR A 218 1.70 -8.06 0.48
C TYR A 218 1.00 -7.94 1.80
N THR A 219 1.68 -7.48 2.83
CA THR A 219 1.13 -7.41 4.18
C THR A 219 1.33 -6.01 4.74
N ALA A 220 0.33 -5.55 5.49
CA ALA A 220 0.45 -4.36 6.30
C ALA A 220 -0.52 -4.38 7.47
N MET A 221 -0.28 -3.42 8.35
CA MET A 221 -1.18 -3.04 9.42
C MET A 221 -1.50 -1.56 9.29
N THR A 222 -2.66 -1.14 9.76
CA THR A 222 -2.96 0.29 9.81
C THR A 222 -1.95 1.00 10.71
N TYR A 223 -1.57 2.22 10.33
CA TYR A 223 -0.70 3.09 11.13
C TYR A 223 -1.11 3.14 12.61
N VAL A 224 -2.41 3.26 12.90
CA VAL A 224 -2.93 3.34 14.28
C VAL A 224 -2.64 2.08 15.09
N ALA A 225 -2.65 0.91 14.47
CA ALA A 225 -2.38 -0.35 15.14
C ALA A 225 -0.88 -0.60 15.37
N ALA A 226 -0.04 -0.15 14.43
CA ALA A 226 1.38 -0.49 14.38
C ALA A 226 2.33 0.59 14.94
N ARG A 227 1.87 1.84 15.14
CA ARG A 227 2.75 2.97 15.52
C ARG A 227 3.40 2.86 16.90
N ASP A 228 2.78 2.12 17.83
CA ASP A 228 3.28 1.99 19.21
C ASP A 228 4.41 0.94 19.32
N MET A 229 4.57 0.08 18.30
CA MET A 229 5.65 -0.91 18.18
C MET A 229 5.78 -1.86 19.38
N ASP A 230 4.66 -2.19 20.02
CA ASP A 230 4.63 -2.88 21.31
C ASP A 230 3.89 -4.24 21.30
N LYS A 231 3.32 -4.66 20.16
CA LYS A 231 2.54 -5.90 20.04
C LYS A 231 3.27 -6.94 19.18
N PRO A 232 3.02 -8.25 19.43
CA PRO A 232 3.61 -9.33 18.64
C PRO A 232 3.08 -9.31 17.18
N PRO A 233 3.84 -9.84 16.21
CA PRO A 233 3.48 -9.80 14.79
C PRO A 233 2.17 -10.52 14.48
N VAL A 234 1.55 -10.15 13.35
CA VAL A 234 0.52 -10.98 12.70
C VAL A 234 1.20 -11.90 11.70
N HIS A 235 0.84 -13.18 11.72
CA HIS A 235 1.37 -14.20 10.82
C HIS A 235 0.35 -14.55 9.74
N ILE A 236 0.81 -14.75 8.50
CA ILE A 236 0.01 -15.27 7.39
C ILE A 236 0.72 -16.50 6.80
N ASP A 237 0.05 -17.64 6.82
CA ASP A 237 0.45 -18.84 6.07
C ASP A 237 -0.28 -18.89 4.73
N VAL A 238 0.39 -19.45 3.73
CA VAL A 238 -0.11 -19.58 2.37
C VAL A 238 -0.07 -21.05 1.94
N GLU A 239 -1.24 -21.60 1.63
CA GLU A 239 -1.38 -22.96 1.09
C GLU A 239 -1.85 -22.92 -0.36
N ILE A 240 -1.30 -23.80 -1.20
CA ILE A 240 -1.77 -24.07 -2.56
C ILE A 240 -2.09 -25.56 -2.66
N ASP A 241 -3.34 -25.87 -3.00
CA ASP A 241 -3.92 -27.23 -3.04
C ASP A 241 -3.66 -28.04 -1.76
N GLY A 242 -3.81 -27.38 -0.61
CA GLY A 242 -3.61 -27.99 0.71
C GLY A 242 -2.14 -28.19 1.10
N ARG A 243 -1.17 -27.73 0.29
CA ARG A 243 0.25 -27.73 0.66
C ARG A 243 0.71 -26.35 1.05
N LEU A 244 1.32 -26.21 2.24
CA LEU A 244 2.00 -24.98 2.64
C LEU A 244 3.13 -24.65 1.65
N VAL A 245 3.08 -23.46 1.05
CA VAL A 245 4.10 -22.95 0.12
C VAL A 245 4.97 -21.87 0.75
N GLY A 246 4.51 -21.28 1.85
CA GLY A 246 5.28 -20.33 2.65
C GLY A 246 4.40 -19.58 3.65
N GLY A 247 5.02 -18.66 4.38
CA GLY A 247 4.34 -17.77 5.30
C GLY A 247 5.17 -16.51 5.53
N ALA A 248 4.56 -15.53 6.19
CA ALA A 248 5.15 -14.23 6.46
C ALA A 248 4.67 -13.66 7.79
N ASP A 249 5.57 -12.92 8.45
CA ASP A 249 5.24 -12.12 9.63
C ASP A 249 5.13 -10.65 9.24
N GLN A 250 4.12 -9.97 9.78
CA GLN A 250 3.99 -8.52 9.77
C GLN A 250 4.21 -7.99 11.20
N PRO A 251 5.43 -7.55 11.54
CA PRO A 251 5.73 -6.86 12.80
C PRO A 251 5.08 -5.48 12.85
N ASP A 252 4.92 -4.95 14.05
CA ASP A 252 4.60 -3.52 14.21
C ASP A 252 5.73 -2.63 13.67
N GLY A 253 5.36 -1.45 13.17
CA GLY A 253 6.28 -0.51 12.55
C GLY A 253 6.83 -0.93 11.18
N ALA A 254 6.60 -2.18 10.75
CA ALA A 254 7.00 -2.60 9.42
C ALA A 254 6.17 -1.88 8.34
N PRO A 255 6.80 -1.46 7.22
CA PRO A 255 6.09 -0.82 6.10
C PRO A 255 5.19 -1.84 5.37
N TRP A 256 4.59 -1.43 4.27
CA TRP A 256 4.04 -2.37 3.28
C TRP A 256 5.11 -3.36 2.82
N GLN A 257 4.97 -4.64 3.20
CA GLN A 257 5.96 -5.68 2.92
C GLN A 257 5.49 -6.58 1.80
N ARG A 258 6.42 -7.00 0.94
CA ARG A 258 6.15 -7.92 -0.16
C ARG A 258 6.87 -9.25 0.05
N TRP A 259 6.13 -10.32 -0.18
CA TRP A 259 6.58 -11.71 -0.19
C TRP A 259 6.25 -12.33 -1.54
N SER A 260 7.05 -13.31 -1.97
CA SER A 260 6.83 -14.00 -3.23
C SER A 260 7.05 -15.50 -3.03
N PHE A 261 6.00 -16.28 -3.27
CA PHE A 261 6.05 -17.73 -3.13
C PHE A 261 6.00 -18.38 -4.52
N PRO A 262 6.89 -19.35 -4.81
CA PRO A 262 6.83 -20.09 -6.07
C PRO A 262 5.55 -20.94 -6.10
N VAL A 263 4.84 -20.90 -7.21
CA VAL A 263 3.66 -21.74 -7.43
C VAL A 263 4.12 -23.13 -7.84
N PRO A 264 3.71 -24.20 -7.14
CA PRO A 264 4.14 -25.56 -7.48
C PRO A 264 3.54 -25.99 -8.81
N GLU A 265 4.25 -26.84 -9.57
CA GLU A 265 3.68 -27.49 -10.75
C GLU A 265 2.37 -28.22 -10.41
N GLY A 266 1.45 -28.27 -11.37
CA GLY A 266 0.14 -28.89 -11.18
C GLY A 266 -0.92 -28.36 -12.14
N PRO A 267 -2.20 -28.51 -11.81
CA PRO A 267 -3.30 -28.11 -12.69
C PRO A 267 -3.29 -26.60 -13.01
N PRO A 268 -3.91 -26.18 -14.14
CA PRO A 268 -3.97 -24.77 -14.55
C PRO A 268 -4.88 -23.91 -13.66
N VAL A 269 -5.61 -24.53 -12.74
CA VAL A 269 -6.51 -23.90 -11.77
C VAL A 269 -6.21 -24.49 -10.41
N ARG A 270 -6.08 -23.63 -9.39
CA ARG A 270 -5.62 -23.98 -8.05
C ARG A 270 -6.65 -23.60 -7.00
N THR A 271 -6.54 -24.23 -5.84
CA THR A 271 -7.14 -23.72 -4.61
C THR A 271 -6.05 -23.03 -3.80
N VAL A 272 -6.26 -21.76 -3.45
CA VAL A 272 -5.31 -20.97 -2.65
C VAL A 272 -5.96 -20.63 -1.31
N ARG A 273 -5.24 -20.83 -0.21
CA ARG A 273 -5.71 -20.52 1.15
C ARG A 273 -4.73 -19.61 1.84
N PHE A 274 -5.27 -18.59 2.50
CA PHE A 274 -4.53 -17.67 3.36
C PHE A 274 -5.00 -17.86 4.80
N LEU A 275 -4.08 -18.16 5.71
CA LEU A 275 -4.39 -18.42 7.11
C LEU A 275 -3.77 -17.31 7.95
N VAL A 276 -4.59 -16.41 8.47
CA VAL A 276 -4.15 -15.24 9.23
C VAL A 276 -4.31 -15.51 10.73
N SER A 277 -3.22 -15.37 11.49
CA SER A 277 -3.19 -15.62 12.93
C SER A 277 -2.36 -14.59 13.69
N ALA A 278 -2.60 -14.44 14.98
CA ALA A 278 -1.77 -13.64 15.87
C ALA A 278 -1.85 -14.21 17.29
N SER A 279 -0.76 -14.12 18.05
CA SER A 279 -0.77 -14.48 19.48
C SER A 279 -1.56 -13.48 20.34
N PHE A 280 -1.78 -12.27 19.83
CA PHE A 280 -2.60 -11.23 20.43
C PHE A 280 -3.48 -10.57 19.36
N GLN A 281 -4.80 -10.56 19.53
CA GLN A 281 -5.74 -10.02 18.52
C GLN A 281 -6.07 -8.52 18.69
N GLY A 282 -5.80 -7.95 19.86
CA GLY A 282 -6.19 -6.58 20.17
C GLY A 282 -5.53 -5.58 19.22
N MET A 283 -6.33 -4.75 18.55
CA MET A 283 -5.85 -3.70 17.66
C MET A 283 -4.84 -4.18 16.60
N ARG A 284 -4.98 -5.41 16.06
CA ARG A 284 -4.04 -5.89 15.03
C ARG A 284 -4.33 -5.41 13.61
N HIS A 285 -5.49 -4.78 13.35
CA HIS A 285 -5.91 -4.10 12.11
C HIS A 285 -5.11 -4.49 10.86
N PHE A 286 -5.13 -5.79 10.55
CA PHE A 286 -4.25 -6.41 9.58
C PHE A 286 -4.96 -6.52 8.24
N CYS A 287 -4.21 -6.28 7.18
CA CYS A 287 -4.67 -6.59 5.85
C CYS A 287 -3.55 -7.09 4.97
N PHE A 288 -3.94 -7.77 3.90
CA PHE A 288 -3.01 -8.28 2.91
C PHE A 288 -3.57 -8.12 1.50
N ASP A 289 -2.71 -7.91 0.51
CA ASP A 289 -3.04 -8.14 -0.90
C ASP A 289 -2.37 -9.43 -1.35
N ALA A 290 -2.97 -10.13 -2.31
CA ALA A 290 -2.33 -11.27 -2.94
C ALA A 290 -2.66 -11.31 -4.43
N ALA A 291 -1.63 -11.49 -5.24
CA ALA A 291 -1.73 -11.52 -6.68
C ALA A 291 -1.01 -12.75 -7.25
N MET A 292 -1.75 -13.54 -8.03
CA MET A 292 -1.15 -14.59 -8.83
C MET A 292 -0.55 -13.96 -10.08
N ARG A 293 0.72 -14.24 -10.38
CA ARG A 293 1.45 -13.60 -11.50
C ARG A 293 2.07 -14.63 -12.44
N GLY A 294 2.08 -14.30 -13.73
CA GLY A 294 2.74 -15.08 -14.77
C GLY A 294 4.27 -14.96 -14.75
N ALA A 295 4.92 -15.33 -15.85
CA ALA A 295 6.29 -14.90 -16.10
C ALA A 295 6.31 -13.40 -16.40
N PRO A 296 7.34 -12.65 -15.94
CA PRO A 296 7.70 -11.40 -16.61
C PRO A 296 8.13 -11.68 -18.06
#